data_AF-A0A0Q9JVZ2-F1
#
_entry.id   AF-A0A0Q9JVZ2-F1
#
_cell.length_a   1.000
_cell.length_b   1.000
_cell.length_c   1.000
_cell.angle_alpha   90.00
_cell.angle_beta   90.00
_cell.angle_gamma   90.00
#
_symmetry.space_group_name_H-M   'P 1'
#
loop_
_entity.id
_entity.type
_entity.pdbx_description
1 polymer ?
#
loop_
_entity_poly.entity_id
_entity_poly.type
_entity_poly.pdbx_seq_one_letter_code
_entity_poly.pdbx_strand_id
1 'polypeptide(L)'
;MEQPPQPEQPQSLPLPVPVPLRALEGDLAALGAVWAEAVPAFGATAGAAQVELEQMSDAGLVRVTDLLARVRRDADALLARAAAEVATRSGQEFGDTGLAKAQGFHNPVRMLAA
;
A
#
# COMPACT_ATOMS: atom_id res chain seq x y z
N MET A 1 41.67 -20.45 25.55
CA MET A 1 41.27 -19.88 24.25
C MET A 1 39.93 -19.20 24.47
N GLU A 2 39.95 -18.01 25.06
CA GLU A 2 38.72 -17.23 25.30
C GLU A 2 38.33 -16.57 23.99
N GLN A 3 37.13 -16.91 23.53
CA GLN A 3 36.53 -16.35 22.33
C GLN A 3 36.20 -14.88 22.59
N PRO A 4 36.69 -13.92 21.79
CA PRO A 4 36.38 -12.52 22.00
C PRO A 4 34.86 -12.28 21.84
N PRO A 5 34.27 -11.35 22.61
CA PRO A 5 32.84 -11.06 22.51
C PRO A 5 32.51 -10.59 21.09
N GLN A 6 31.56 -11.25 20.45
CA GLN A 6 31.03 -10.79 19.16
C GLN A 6 30.41 -9.40 19.36
N PRO A 7 30.67 -8.44 18.45
CA PRO A 7 30.03 -7.14 18.53
C PRO A 7 28.51 -7.33 18.44
N GLU A 8 27.79 -6.86 19.46
CA GLU A 8 26.34 -6.79 19.48
C GLU A 8 25.90 -6.04 18.21
N GLN A 9 25.37 -6.77 17.23
CA GLN A 9 24.77 -6.15 16.05
C GLN A 9 23.62 -5.27 16.56
N PRO A 10 23.67 -3.94 16.35
CA PRO A 10 22.62 -3.07 16.83
C PRO A 10 21.30 -3.55 16.23
N GLN A 11 20.41 -4.01 17.11
CA GLN A 11 19.05 -4.42 16.78
C GLN A 11 18.43 -3.29 15.98
N SER A 12 18.25 -3.51 14.68
CA SER A 12 17.72 -2.51 13.77
C SER A 12 16.26 -2.28 14.14
N LEU A 13 16.01 -1.30 15.00
CA LEU A 13 14.65 -0.93 15.37
C LEU A 13 13.92 -0.53 14.08
N PRO A 14 12.76 -1.13 13.78
CA PRO A 14 12.00 -0.78 12.59
C PRO A 14 11.65 0.72 12.67
N LEU A 15 11.95 1.45 11.59
CA LEU A 15 11.62 2.86 11.50
C LEU A 15 10.11 3.04 11.64
N PRO A 16 9.64 4.07 12.36
CA PRO A 16 8.22 4.31 12.55
C PRO A 16 7.55 4.59 11.20
N VAL A 17 6.42 3.94 10.96
CA VAL A 17 5.60 4.18 9.76
C VAL A 17 5.11 5.63 9.77
N PRO A 18 5.28 6.38 8.67
CA PRO A 18 4.77 7.74 8.54
C PRO A 18 3.29 7.83 8.90
N VAL A 19 2.91 8.88 9.65
CA VAL A 19 1.52 9.09 10.10
C VAL A 19 0.48 8.95 8.97
N PRO A 20 0.70 9.48 7.75
CA PRO A 20 -0.25 9.32 6.65
C PRO A 20 -0.47 7.86 6.21
N LEU A 21 0.50 6.97 6.42
CA LEU A 21 0.43 5.56 6.04
C LEU A 21 -0.17 4.66 7.13
N ARG A 22 -0.24 5.15 8.37
CA ARG A 22 -0.73 4.34 9.51
C ARG A 22 -2.19 3.88 9.34
N ALA A 23 -3.05 4.72 8.77
CA ALA A 23 -4.44 4.35 8.50
C ALA A 23 -4.54 3.20 7.49
N LEU A 24 -3.80 3.32 6.38
CA LEU A 24 -3.72 2.30 5.34
C LEU A 24 -3.13 0.98 5.88
N GLU A 25 -2.10 1.05 6.71
CA GLU A 25 -1.52 -0.12 7.39
C GLU A 25 -2.53 -0.82 8.30
N GLY A 26 -3.28 -0.05 9.09
CA GLY A 26 -4.34 -0.58 9.96
C GLY A 26 -5.45 -1.26 9.16
N ASP A 27 -5.88 -0.66 8.04
CA ASP A 27 -6.89 -1.24 7.16
C ASP A 27 -6.41 -2.49 6.44
N LEU A 28 -5.13 -2.54 6.03
CA LEU A 28 -4.51 -3.73 5.45
C LEU A 28 -4.39 -4.86 6.49
N ALA A 29 -4.03 -4.54 7.74
CA ALA A 29 -4.00 -5.52 8.82
C ALA A 29 -5.39 -6.08 9.11
N ALA A 30 -6.41 -5.22 9.16
CA ALA A 30 -7.80 -5.64 9.31
C ALA A 30 -8.28 -6.50 8.14
N LEU A 31 -7.93 -6.14 6.91
CA LEU A 31 -8.22 -6.92 5.71
C LEU A 31 -7.58 -8.31 5.79
N GLY A 32 -6.31 -8.41 6.19
CA GLY A 32 -5.62 -9.68 6.34
C GLY A 32 -6.27 -10.61 7.37
N ALA A 33 -6.67 -10.06 8.52
CA ALA A 33 -7.38 -10.82 9.56
C ALA A 33 -8.74 -11.35 9.06
N VAL A 34 -9.55 -10.48 8.46
CA VAL A 34 -10.87 -10.86 7.93
C VAL A 34 -10.76 -11.84 6.77
N TRP A 35 -9.75 -11.68 5.91
CA TRP A 35 -9.48 -12.61 4.82
C TRP A 35 -9.17 -14.01 5.35
N ALA A 36 -8.30 -14.11 6.35
CA ALA A 36 -7.97 -15.39 6.98
C ALA A 36 -9.19 -16.07 7.64
N GLU A 37 -10.07 -15.29 8.27
CA GLU A 37 -11.32 -15.81 8.85
C GLU A 37 -12.36 -16.21 7.80
N ALA A 38 -12.33 -15.60 6.62
CA ALA A 38 -13.29 -15.86 5.55
C ALA A 38 -12.99 -17.16 4.80
N VAL A 39 -11.73 -17.62 4.81
CA VAL A 39 -11.27 -18.84 4.14
C VAL A 39 -11.52 -20.08 5.02
N PRO A 40 -12.04 -21.20 4.48
CA PRO A 40 -12.28 -22.42 5.25
C PRO A 40 -11.02 -23.00 5.92
N ALA A 41 -11.11 -23.33 7.21
CA ALA A 41 -10.00 -23.80 8.03
C ALA A 41 -9.37 -25.14 7.60
N PHE A 42 -10.08 -25.97 6.82
CA PHE A 42 -9.67 -27.33 6.46
C PHE A 42 -9.11 -27.48 5.04
N GLY A 43 -8.65 -26.39 4.45
CA GLY A 43 -7.88 -26.44 3.21
C GLY A 43 -8.43 -25.50 2.17
N ALA A 44 -8.10 -24.22 2.31
CA ALA A 44 -7.86 -23.44 1.11
C ALA A 44 -6.75 -24.13 0.33
N THR A 45 -7.04 -24.48 -0.92
CA THR A 45 -5.93 -24.70 -1.85
C THR A 45 -5.25 -23.34 -2.00
N ALA A 46 -4.07 -23.18 -1.39
CA ALA A 46 -3.26 -21.99 -1.59
C ALA A 46 -3.10 -21.80 -3.11
N GLY A 47 -3.51 -20.65 -3.62
CA GLY A 47 -3.73 -20.47 -5.05
C GLY A 47 -3.84 -19.01 -5.45
N ALA A 48 -4.31 -18.77 -6.67
CA ALA A 48 -4.63 -17.41 -7.09
C ALA A 48 -5.71 -16.81 -6.20
N ALA A 49 -5.70 -15.49 -5.98
CA ALA A 49 -6.68 -14.79 -5.14
C ALA A 49 -8.15 -15.15 -5.47
N GLN A 50 -8.45 -15.40 -6.75
CA GLN A 50 -9.77 -15.84 -7.21
C GLN A 50 -10.23 -17.15 -6.56
N VAL A 51 -9.33 -18.13 -6.41
CA VAL A 51 -9.62 -19.44 -5.81
C VAL A 51 -9.97 -19.30 -4.33
N GLU A 52 -9.30 -18.40 -3.61
CA GLU A 52 -9.61 -18.12 -2.20
C GLU A 52 -10.95 -17.40 -2.06
N LEU A 53 -11.23 -16.42 -2.92
CA LEU A 53 -12.50 -15.69 -2.93
C LEU A 53 -13.70 -16.62 -3.21
N GLU A 54 -13.57 -17.57 -4.13
CA GLU A 54 -14.62 -18.56 -4.45
C GLU A 54 -14.94 -19.51 -3.30
N GLN A 55 -14.01 -19.69 -2.36
CA GLN A 55 -14.17 -20.55 -1.19
C GLN A 55 -14.73 -19.82 0.04
N MET A 56 -14.80 -18.48 0.00
CA MET A 56 -15.33 -17.71 1.11
C MET A 56 -16.83 -17.89 1.25
N SER A 57 -17.32 -17.91 2.49
CA SER A 57 -18.76 -17.72 2.74
C SER A 57 -19.22 -16.36 2.22
N ASP A 58 -20.50 -16.23 1.84
CA ASP A 58 -21.09 -14.95 1.39
C ASP A 58 -20.81 -13.81 2.38
N ALA A 59 -20.96 -14.08 3.69
CA ALA A 59 -20.68 -13.11 4.73
C ALA A 59 -19.20 -12.71 4.80
N GLY A 60 -18.28 -13.66 4.59
CA GLY A 60 -16.85 -13.40 4.50
C GLY A 60 -16.50 -12.55 3.28
N LEU A 61 -17.03 -12.91 2.12
CA LEU A 61 -16.83 -12.20 0.85
C LEU A 61 -17.31 -10.74 0.93
N VAL A 62 -18.49 -10.49 1.54
CA VAL A 62 -19.00 -9.13 1.76
C VAL A 62 -18.06 -8.31 2.64
N ARG A 63 -17.56 -8.87 3.75
CA ARG A 63 -16.63 -8.16 4.65
C ARG A 63 -15.29 -7.86 3.98
N VAL A 64 -14.73 -8.83 3.26
CA VAL A 64 -13.50 -8.65 2.47
C VAL A 64 -13.69 -7.54 1.44
N THR A 65 -14.82 -7.53 0.74
CA THR A 65 -15.13 -6.50 -0.27
C THR A 65 -15.25 -5.10 0.34
N ASP A 66 -15.90 -4.97 1.51
CA ASP A 66 -16.01 -3.69 2.21
C ASP A 66 -14.63 -3.15 2.63
N LEU A 67 -13.76 -4.02 3.17
CA LEU A 67 -12.40 -3.64 3.57
C LEU A 67 -11.51 -3.29 2.38
N LEU A 68 -11.59 -4.04 1.27
CA LEU A 68 -10.92 -3.66 0.02
C LEU A 68 -11.38 -2.28 -0.48
N ALA A 69 -12.69 -2.00 -0.43
CA ALA A 69 -13.22 -0.70 -0.82
C ALA A 69 -12.79 0.43 0.13
N ARG A 70 -12.57 0.14 1.42
CA ARG A 70 -11.98 1.08 2.38
C ARG A 70 -10.51 1.37 2.06
N VAL A 71 -9.70 0.33 1.93
CA VAL A 71 -8.27 0.43 1.56
C VAL A 71 -8.09 1.26 0.30
N ARG A 72 -8.91 1.01 -0.74
CA ARG A 72 -8.88 1.78 -1.99
C ARG A 72 -9.17 3.26 -1.74
N ARG A 73 -10.19 3.60 -0.97
CA ARG A 73 -10.56 5.01 -0.68
C ARG A 73 -9.45 5.76 0.05
N ASP A 74 -8.79 5.10 1.00
CA ASP A 74 -7.69 5.69 1.75
C ASP A 74 -6.44 5.90 0.88
N ALA A 75 -6.14 4.93 0.01
CA ALA A 75 -5.11 5.07 -1.00
C ALA A 75 -5.40 6.21 -2.00
N ASP A 76 -6.64 6.30 -2.50
CA ASP A 76 -7.08 7.37 -3.40
C ASP A 76 -6.97 8.75 -2.73
N ALA A 77 -7.29 8.84 -1.44
CA ALA A 77 -7.16 10.09 -0.69
C ALA A 77 -5.69 10.54 -0.53
N LEU A 78 -4.76 9.59 -0.39
CA LEU A 78 -3.31 9.90 -0.40
C LEU A 78 -2.83 10.25 -1.80
N LEU A 79 -3.26 9.50 -2.82
CA LEU A 79 -2.93 9.77 -4.22
C LEU A 79 -3.38 11.16 -4.65
N ALA A 80 -4.57 11.61 -4.26
CA ALA A 80 -5.07 12.95 -4.56
C ALA A 80 -4.15 14.06 -4.02
N ARG A 81 -3.61 13.88 -2.81
CA ARG A 81 -2.67 14.83 -2.19
C ARG A 81 -1.32 14.83 -2.92
N ALA A 82 -0.81 13.66 -3.24
CA ALA A 82 0.42 13.52 -4.02
C ALA A 82 0.26 14.14 -5.42
N ALA A 83 -0.87 13.91 -6.08
CA ALA A 83 -1.20 14.47 -7.38
C ALA A 83 -1.27 16.00 -7.36
N ALA A 84 -1.86 16.60 -6.32
CA ALA A 84 -1.88 18.05 -6.14
C ALA A 84 -0.46 18.64 -6.03
N GLU A 85 0.42 17.96 -5.29
CA GLU A 85 1.82 18.37 -5.18
C GLU A 85 2.58 18.20 -6.51
N VAL A 86 2.36 17.08 -7.22
CA VAL A 86 2.92 16.85 -8.56
C VAL A 86 2.49 17.94 -9.54
N ALA A 87 1.21 18.32 -9.52
CA ALA A 87 0.69 19.39 -10.35
C ALA A 87 1.35 20.73 -10.01
N THR A 88 1.45 21.06 -8.72
CA THR A 88 2.11 22.28 -8.22
C THR A 88 3.56 22.35 -8.69
N ARG A 89 4.33 21.27 -8.51
CA ARG A 89 5.76 21.21 -8.93
C ARG A 89 5.96 21.07 -10.44
N SER A 90 4.90 20.90 -11.20
CA SER A 90 4.93 20.82 -12.67
C SER A 90 4.30 22.05 -13.33
N GLY A 91 4.07 23.12 -12.54
CA GLY A 91 3.54 24.38 -13.02
C GLY A 91 4.37 25.00 -14.14
N GLN A 92 3.74 25.87 -14.94
CA GLN A 92 4.38 26.53 -16.09
C GLN A 92 5.57 27.39 -15.67
N GLU A 93 5.56 27.93 -14.46
CA GLU A 93 6.64 28.70 -13.86
C GLU A 93 7.95 27.91 -13.75
N PHE A 94 7.89 26.58 -13.79
CA PHE A 94 9.05 25.70 -13.77
C PHE A 94 9.53 25.29 -15.18
N GLY A 95 8.89 25.74 -16.26
CA GLY A 95 9.39 25.52 -17.62
C GLY A 95 9.74 24.05 -17.89
N ASP A 96 10.97 23.78 -18.31
CA ASP A 96 11.50 22.41 -18.55
C ASP A 96 12.08 21.73 -17.29
N THR A 97 12.22 22.47 -16.19
CA THR A 97 12.66 21.93 -14.89
C THR A 97 11.48 21.47 -14.02
N GLY A 98 10.24 21.70 -14.46
CA GLY A 98 9.03 21.21 -13.79
C GLY A 98 9.04 19.69 -13.65
N LEU A 99 8.54 19.19 -12.52
CA LEU A 99 8.66 17.80 -12.10
C LEU A 99 8.27 16.81 -13.20
N ALA A 100 7.12 16.99 -13.85
CA ALA A 100 6.68 16.10 -14.92
C ALA A 100 7.70 16.01 -16.09
N LYS A 101 8.20 17.15 -16.56
CA LYS A 101 9.18 17.19 -17.66
C LYS A 101 10.53 16.64 -17.25
N ALA A 102 10.96 16.91 -16.01
CA ALA A 102 12.17 16.31 -15.45
C ALA A 102 12.10 14.77 -15.38
N GLN A 103 10.89 14.21 -15.27
CA GLN A 103 10.63 12.77 -15.35
C GLN A 103 10.32 12.27 -16.78
N GLY A 104 10.49 13.12 -17.81
CA GLY A 104 10.27 12.77 -19.22
C GLY A 104 8.82 12.81 -19.68
N PHE A 105 7.90 13.29 -18.86
CA PHE A 105 6.48 13.42 -19.23
C PHE A 105 6.17 14.82 -19.79
N HIS A 106 5.33 14.86 -20.82
CA HIS A 106 4.90 16.13 -21.42
C HIS A 106 4.12 17.03 -20.45
N ASN A 107 3.36 16.45 -19.51
CA ASN A 107 2.59 17.16 -18.50
C ASN A 107 2.32 16.27 -17.26
N PRO A 108 1.95 16.85 -16.10
CA PRO A 108 1.71 16.07 -14.86
C PRO A 108 0.56 15.07 -14.97
N VAL A 109 -0.44 15.30 -15.82
CA VAL A 109 -1.56 14.35 -16.02
C VAL A 109 -1.06 13.08 -16.69
N ARG A 110 -0.16 13.18 -17.67
CA ARG A 110 0.48 12.03 -18.33
C ARG A 110 1.39 11.28 -17.36
N MET A 111 2.07 11.97 -16.46
CA MET A 111 2.90 11.37 -15.41
C MET A 111 2.05 10.55 -14.42
N LEU A 112 0.93 11.10 -13.95
CA LEU A 112 0.06 10.44 -12.97
C LEU A 112 -0.74 9.26 -13.54
N ALA A 113 -0.88 9.18 -14.86
CA ALA A 113 -1.64 8.13 -15.54
C ALA A 113 -0.77 6.98 -16.10
N ALA A 114 0.55 7.07 -15.96
CA ALA A 114 1.52 6.07 -16.43
C ALA A 114 1.68 4.94 -15.39
#